data_AF-A0A1Z5LGP2-F1
#
_entry.id   AF-A0A1Z5LGP2-F1
#
_cell.length_a   1.000
_cell.length_b   1.000
_cell.length_c   1.000
_cell.angle_alpha   90.00
_cell.angle_beta   90.00
_cell.angle_gamma   90.00
#
_symmetry.space_group_name_H-M   'P 1'
#
loop_
_entity.id
_entity.type
_entity.pdbx_description
1 polymer ?
#
loop_
_entity_poly.entity_id
_entity_poly.type
_entity_poly.pdbx_seq_one_letter_code
_entity_poly.pdbx_strand_id
1 'polypeptide(L)'
;MDRVVEAHLRGAEILFSLALARMSGSNPTMEEMMSGLVAARRNLGLFQHHDGITGTAKDAVVVDYGKRLLESLNQLRDVIARSVEYMLPNNNDANTLSFSLDDVRTDYNAIARKVPLAFSKESRIRHVVVYNSLTVARNEIISVHVTSPSVVVVDSNGTLVPSQLSPVWQGRDFVRGVFELSFLVDIPALGLAAYRVEHIDGASSTVYRAAVTLYSSDSYFDTLYFPVTHANSKEDIKIHSPFIEATFAATTGMLKHVEVKEHNVSLDVESSFVTYGTRPKGKDQSGAYLFLPGSEANPVEVSNPLIRVIEGDLYSELTAFLPNVEFHVKLKNSPGMDGVGLEVYNVVDVTSKTNHELVMRLTTGVHN
;
A
#
# COMPACT_ATOMS: atom_id res chain seq x y z
N MET A 1 -7.39 1.90 -10.23
CA MET A 1 -6.36 2.35 -11.18
C MET A 1 -6.43 3.86 -11.43
N ASP A 2 -7.62 4.39 -11.71
CA ASP A 2 -7.92 5.84 -11.81
C ASP A 2 -7.15 6.71 -10.80
N ARG A 3 -7.46 6.56 -9.50
CA ARG A 3 -6.81 7.31 -8.41
C ARG A 3 -5.29 7.16 -8.35
N VAL A 4 -4.75 6.02 -8.79
CA VAL A 4 -3.29 5.80 -8.84
C VAL A 4 -2.68 6.67 -9.94
N VAL A 5 -3.25 6.63 -11.15
CA VAL A 5 -2.77 7.45 -12.28
C VAL A 5 -2.96 8.93 -11.99
N GLU A 6 -4.10 9.33 -11.40
CA GLU A 6 -4.36 10.70 -10.98
C GLU A 6 -3.30 11.22 -10.01
N ALA A 7 -2.99 10.46 -8.95
CA ALA A 7 -1.98 10.84 -7.97
C ALA A 7 -0.58 10.95 -8.59
N HIS A 8 -0.21 10.00 -9.45
CA HIS A 8 1.07 10.03 -10.18
C HIS A 8 1.14 11.19 -11.16
N LEU A 9 0.04 11.52 -11.84
CA LEU A 9 -0.01 12.62 -12.79
C LEU A 9 0.20 13.95 -12.07
N ARG A 10 -0.53 14.18 -10.97
CA ARG A 10 -0.34 15.35 -10.12
C ARG A 10 1.11 15.45 -9.63
N GLY A 11 1.64 14.37 -9.07
CA GLY A 11 3.01 14.34 -8.57
C GLY A 11 4.05 14.61 -9.65
N ALA A 12 3.90 13.99 -10.81
CA ALA A 12 4.78 14.17 -11.95
C ALA A 12 4.75 15.60 -12.49
N GLU A 13 3.57 16.21 -12.65
CA GLU A 13 3.44 17.59 -13.16
C GLU A 13 4.10 18.61 -12.23
N ILE A 14 3.87 18.49 -10.92
CA ILE A 14 4.48 19.37 -9.92
C ILE A 14 6.00 19.19 -9.96
N LEU A 15 6.49 17.95 -9.88
CA LEU A 15 7.93 17.69 -9.81
C LEU A 15 8.65 18.08 -11.11
N PHE A 16 8.03 17.81 -12.27
CA PHE A 16 8.51 18.26 -13.58
C PHE A 16 8.62 19.79 -13.64
N SER A 17 7.61 20.51 -13.13
CA SER A 17 7.62 21.98 -13.12
C SER A 17 8.74 22.54 -12.25
N LEU A 18 8.98 21.92 -11.08
CA LEU A 18 10.09 22.28 -10.20
C LEU A 18 11.45 21.98 -10.83
N ALA A 19 11.61 20.83 -11.48
CA ALA A 19 12.81 20.45 -12.20
C ALA A 19 13.10 21.43 -13.35
N LEU A 20 12.08 21.78 -14.14
CA LEU A 20 12.19 22.75 -15.24
C LEU A 20 12.65 24.13 -14.74
N ALA A 21 12.13 24.59 -13.60
CA ALA A 21 12.52 25.87 -13.00
C ALA A 21 13.99 25.91 -12.52
N ARG A 22 14.58 24.75 -12.22
CA ARG A 22 16.01 24.66 -11.83
C ARG A 22 16.96 24.56 -13.01
N MET A 23 16.48 24.24 -14.20
CA MET A 23 17.31 24.05 -15.37
C MET A 23 17.59 25.36 -16.12
N SER A 24 18.74 25.41 -16.80
CA SER A 24 19.10 26.49 -17.73
C SER A 24 19.07 25.95 -19.17
N GLY A 25 18.23 26.53 -20.02
CA GLY A 25 18.17 26.22 -21.46
C GLY A 25 17.19 25.10 -21.85
N SER A 26 17.03 24.90 -23.16
CA SER A 26 16.19 23.84 -23.73
C SER A 26 16.89 22.48 -23.66
N ASN A 27 16.15 21.42 -23.31
CA ASN A 27 16.66 20.06 -23.19
C ASN A 27 15.67 19.08 -23.87
N PRO A 28 16.07 18.31 -24.90
CA PRO A 28 15.20 17.33 -25.57
C PRO A 28 14.52 16.33 -24.63
N THR A 29 15.17 15.95 -23.53
CA THR A 29 14.61 15.07 -22.49
C THR A 29 13.35 15.67 -21.86
N MET A 30 13.25 17.00 -21.77
CA MET A 30 12.07 17.69 -21.24
C MET A 30 10.88 17.65 -22.21
N GLU A 31 11.14 17.69 -23.52
CA GLU A 31 10.09 17.55 -24.54
C GLU A 31 9.47 16.15 -24.50
N GLU A 32 10.29 15.11 -24.35
CA GLU A 32 9.83 13.73 -24.16
C GLU A 32 8.97 13.59 -22.90
N MET A 33 9.45 14.10 -21.76
CA MET A 33 8.71 14.06 -20.50
C MET A 33 7.37 14.82 -20.60
N MET A 34 7.36 15.98 -21.24
CA MET A 34 6.13 16.73 -21.47
C MET A 34 5.15 15.98 -22.38
N SER A 35 5.66 15.27 -23.40
CA SER A 35 4.83 14.40 -24.24
C SER A 35 4.16 13.29 -23.41
N GLY A 36 4.91 12.64 -22.51
CA GLY A 36 4.38 11.66 -21.56
C GLY A 36 3.29 12.24 -20.65
N LEU A 37 3.51 13.45 -20.10
CA LEU A 37 2.49 14.16 -19.31
C LEU A 37 1.22 14.47 -20.13
N VAL A 38 1.36 14.91 -21.39
CA VAL A 38 0.22 15.16 -22.29
C VAL A 38 -0.55 13.87 -22.57
N ALA A 39 0.14 12.77 -22.87
CA ALA A 39 -0.48 11.47 -23.11
C ALA A 39 -1.25 10.98 -21.88
N ALA A 40 -0.63 11.04 -20.70
CA ALA A 40 -1.25 10.67 -19.44
C ALA A 40 -2.51 11.51 -19.12
N ARG A 41 -2.44 12.84 -19.29
CA ARG A 41 -3.62 13.73 -19.15
C ARG A 41 -4.77 13.32 -20.05
N ARG A 42 -4.49 13.05 -21.32
CA ARG A 42 -5.51 12.67 -22.31
C ARG A 42 -6.14 11.32 -21.99
N ASN A 43 -5.33 10.33 -21.62
CA ASN A 43 -5.82 8.99 -21.28
C ASN A 43 -6.63 9.00 -19.97
N LEU A 44 -6.17 9.71 -18.94
CA LEU A 44 -6.94 9.87 -17.70
C LEU A 44 -8.24 10.62 -17.95
N GLY A 45 -8.20 11.70 -18.73
CA GLY A 45 -9.38 12.47 -19.11
C GLY A 45 -10.39 11.66 -19.93
N LEU A 46 -9.92 10.84 -20.86
CA LEU A 46 -10.75 9.88 -21.60
C LEU A 46 -11.41 8.87 -20.67
N PHE A 47 -10.68 8.36 -19.66
CA PHE A 47 -11.22 7.42 -18.70
C PHE A 47 -12.33 8.02 -17.81
N GLN A 48 -12.36 9.34 -17.62
CA GLN A 48 -13.46 10.03 -16.91
C GLN A 48 -14.77 10.02 -17.69
N HIS A 49 -14.80 9.51 -18.93
CA HIS A 49 -16.03 9.24 -19.66
C HIS A 49 -17.02 8.43 -18.79
N HIS A 50 -18.32 8.69 -18.94
CA HIS A 50 -19.37 8.06 -18.15
C HIS A 50 -19.61 6.58 -18.46
N ASP A 51 -18.88 5.99 -19.41
CA ASP A 51 -18.73 4.54 -19.57
C ASP A 51 -17.30 4.02 -19.32
N GLY A 52 -16.38 4.90 -18.93
CA GLY A 52 -15.02 4.54 -18.52
C GLY A 52 -14.98 4.24 -17.02
N ILE A 53 -14.88 5.29 -16.21
CA ILE A 53 -14.76 5.20 -14.75
C ILE A 53 -15.94 4.48 -14.08
N THR A 54 -17.12 4.53 -14.68
CA THR A 54 -18.34 3.87 -14.20
C THR A 54 -18.32 2.35 -14.36
N GLY A 55 -17.41 1.80 -15.18
CA GLY A 55 -17.33 0.36 -15.42
C GLY A 55 -18.46 -0.21 -16.28
N THR A 56 -19.07 0.61 -17.14
CA THR A 56 -20.27 0.23 -17.92
C THR A 56 -20.01 -0.04 -19.40
N ALA A 57 -18.77 0.11 -19.87
CA ALA A 57 -18.38 -0.31 -21.21
C ALA A 57 -18.26 -1.84 -21.33
N LYS A 58 -18.23 -2.35 -22.56
CA LYS A 58 -17.95 -3.76 -22.84
C LYS A 58 -16.54 -4.14 -22.42
N ASP A 59 -16.32 -5.41 -22.08
CA ASP A 59 -15.04 -5.97 -21.62
C ASP A 59 -13.84 -5.50 -22.45
N ALA A 60 -13.89 -5.63 -23.78
CA ALA A 60 -12.78 -5.23 -24.66
C ALA A 60 -12.42 -3.73 -24.55
N VAL A 61 -13.42 -2.88 -24.29
CA VAL A 61 -13.23 -1.44 -24.09
C VAL A 61 -12.68 -1.15 -22.69
N VAL A 62 -13.13 -1.89 -21.67
CA VAL A 62 -12.54 -1.83 -20.32
C VAL A 62 -11.07 -2.23 -20.34
N VAL A 63 -10.71 -3.26 -21.12
CA VAL A 63 -9.30 -3.66 -21.34
C VAL A 63 -8.51 -2.55 -22.03
N ASP A 64 -9.07 -1.87 -23.05
CA ASP A 64 -8.42 -0.74 -23.72
C ASP A 64 -8.14 0.41 -22.73
N TYR A 65 -9.14 0.79 -21.93
CA TYR A 65 -8.95 1.79 -20.86
C TYR A 65 -7.87 1.36 -19.87
N GLY A 66 -7.90 0.12 -19.40
CA GLY A 66 -6.90 -0.41 -18.46
C GLY A 66 -5.48 -0.32 -19.02
N LYS A 67 -5.28 -0.71 -20.29
CA LYS A 67 -3.97 -0.65 -20.96
C LYS A 67 -3.47 0.79 -21.11
N ARG A 68 -4.33 1.72 -21.52
CA ARG A 68 -3.99 3.16 -21.62
C ARG A 68 -3.58 3.74 -20.28
N LEU A 69 -4.29 3.39 -19.21
CA LEU A 69 -3.94 3.83 -17.86
C LEU A 69 -2.61 3.21 -17.40
N LEU A 70 -2.32 1.95 -17.74
CA LEU A 70 -1.05 1.30 -17.41
C LEU A 70 0.12 1.98 -18.12
N GLU A 71 -0.03 2.22 -19.42
CA GLU A 71 0.96 2.93 -20.23
C GLU A 71 1.22 4.32 -19.66
N SER A 72 0.15 5.06 -19.34
CA SER A 72 0.24 6.38 -18.72
C SER A 72 0.97 6.31 -17.38
N LEU A 73 0.65 5.34 -16.52
CA LEU A 73 1.33 5.16 -15.24
C LEU A 73 2.84 4.95 -15.42
N ASN A 74 3.26 4.15 -16.39
CA ASN A 74 4.68 3.90 -16.66
C ASN A 74 5.38 5.19 -17.17
N GLN A 75 4.75 5.93 -18.09
CA GLN A 75 5.28 7.23 -18.54
C GLN A 75 5.43 8.22 -17.38
N LEU A 76 4.47 8.29 -16.47
CA LEU A 76 4.52 9.17 -15.30
C LEU A 76 5.62 8.78 -14.33
N ARG A 77 5.85 7.48 -14.13
CA ARG A 77 6.98 6.97 -13.32
C ARG A 77 8.32 7.41 -13.89
N ASP A 78 8.49 7.32 -15.20
CA ASP A 78 9.70 7.78 -15.87
C ASP A 78 9.89 9.30 -15.72
N VAL A 79 8.82 10.08 -15.86
CA VAL A 79 8.86 11.54 -15.64
C VAL A 79 9.26 11.87 -14.20
N ILE A 80 8.68 11.18 -13.21
CA ILE A 80 9.03 11.37 -11.79
C ILE A 80 10.50 11.04 -11.55
N ALA A 81 10.96 9.87 -11.99
CA ALA A 81 12.34 9.42 -11.80
C ALA A 81 13.36 10.40 -12.40
N ARG A 82 13.18 10.78 -13.68
CA ARG A 82 14.04 11.76 -14.35
C ARG A 82 13.97 13.14 -13.70
N SER A 83 12.79 13.57 -13.24
CA SER A 83 12.65 14.87 -12.58
C SER A 83 13.39 14.90 -11.23
N VAL A 84 13.42 13.79 -10.48
CA VAL A 84 14.23 13.67 -9.26
C VAL A 84 15.72 13.86 -9.57
N GLU A 85 16.23 13.30 -10.67
CA GLU A 85 17.64 13.44 -11.06
C GLU A 85 18.05 14.91 -11.22
N TYR A 86 17.22 15.73 -11.85
CA TYR A 86 17.46 17.18 -11.97
C TYR A 86 17.31 17.95 -10.66
N MET A 87 16.63 17.38 -9.67
CA MET A 87 16.37 18.03 -8.39
C MET A 87 17.44 17.74 -7.33
N LEU A 88 18.30 16.73 -7.52
CA LEU A 88 19.38 16.41 -6.58
C LEU A 88 20.67 17.22 -6.87
N PRO A 89 21.41 17.65 -5.83
CA PRO A 89 22.66 18.40 -6.01
C PRO A 89 23.78 17.50 -6.60
N ASN A 90 24.61 18.07 -7.48
CA ASN A 90 25.75 17.45 -8.22
C ASN A 90 25.42 16.70 -9.52
N ASN A 91 24.57 17.27 -10.37
CA ASN A 91 24.32 16.72 -11.71
C ASN A 91 25.35 17.17 -12.78
N ASN A 92 26.62 17.36 -12.40
CA ASN A 92 27.69 17.67 -13.36
C ASN A 92 28.08 16.44 -14.21
N ASP A 93 27.81 15.24 -13.70
CA ASP A 93 27.89 13.97 -14.44
C ASP A 93 26.48 13.39 -14.56
N ALA A 94 25.69 13.95 -15.48
CA ALA A 94 24.30 13.57 -15.76
C ALA A 94 24.07 12.11 -16.24
N ASN A 95 25.09 11.25 -16.11
CA ASN A 95 25.08 9.85 -16.58
C ASN A 95 25.22 8.80 -15.46
N THR A 96 25.28 9.18 -14.18
CA THR A 96 25.58 8.22 -13.09
C THR A 96 24.43 7.85 -12.15
N LEU A 97 23.34 8.62 -12.11
CA LEU A 97 22.20 8.33 -11.23
C LEU A 97 20.98 7.97 -12.08
N SER A 98 20.45 6.77 -11.88
CA SER A 98 19.17 6.33 -12.46
C SER A 98 18.25 5.96 -11.32
N PHE A 99 17.08 6.61 -11.29
CA PHE A 99 16.02 6.26 -10.34
C PHE A 99 14.94 5.42 -11.00
N SER A 100 14.30 4.60 -10.19
CA SER A 100 13.04 3.93 -10.53
C SER A 100 12.11 4.03 -9.33
N LEU A 101 10.81 3.97 -9.58
CA LEU A 101 9.84 3.85 -8.50
C LEU A 101 9.99 2.49 -7.81
N ASP A 102 9.55 2.42 -6.56
CA ASP A 102 9.75 1.28 -5.67
C ASP A 102 8.76 0.14 -5.92
N ASP A 103 7.81 0.31 -6.83
CA ASP A 103 6.88 -0.73 -7.27
C ASP A 103 6.73 -0.82 -8.79
N VAL A 104 6.25 -1.98 -9.23
CA VAL A 104 5.90 -2.26 -10.62
C VAL A 104 4.53 -2.91 -10.69
N ARG A 105 3.83 -2.66 -11.79
CA ARG A 105 2.55 -3.28 -12.11
C ARG A 105 2.70 -4.01 -13.45
N THR A 106 2.54 -5.33 -13.44
CA THR A 106 2.76 -6.16 -14.65
C THR A 106 1.61 -6.11 -15.64
N ASP A 107 0.40 -5.81 -15.18
CA ASP A 107 -0.80 -5.70 -16.01
C ASP A 107 -1.81 -4.72 -15.39
N TYR A 108 -2.78 -4.23 -16.18
CA TYR A 108 -3.72 -3.20 -15.74
C TYR A 108 -4.58 -3.64 -14.55
N ASN A 109 -4.89 -4.93 -14.47
CA ASN A 109 -5.65 -5.58 -13.39
C ASN A 109 -4.77 -6.20 -12.30
N ALA A 110 -3.44 -6.14 -12.41
CA ALA A 110 -2.54 -6.72 -11.42
C ALA A 110 -2.38 -5.81 -10.20
N ILE A 111 -2.15 -6.42 -9.03
CA ILE A 111 -1.73 -5.71 -7.81
C ILE A 111 -0.27 -5.26 -8.02
N ALA A 112 0.05 -4.03 -7.57
CA ALA A 112 1.42 -3.53 -7.65
C ALA A 112 2.33 -4.34 -6.73
N ARG A 113 3.56 -4.62 -7.19
CA ARG A 113 4.55 -5.38 -6.43
C ARG A 113 5.78 -4.52 -6.21
N LYS A 114 6.22 -4.41 -4.96
CA LYS A 114 7.47 -3.72 -4.61
C LYS A 114 8.66 -4.39 -5.30
N VAL A 115 9.62 -3.60 -5.76
CA VAL A 115 10.91 -4.06 -6.29
C VAL A 115 11.92 -4.07 -5.13
N PRO A 116 12.43 -5.24 -4.70
CA PRO A 116 13.36 -5.29 -3.59
C PRO A 116 14.69 -4.63 -3.90
N LEU A 117 15.20 -3.86 -2.94
CA LEU A 117 16.55 -3.35 -2.92
C LEU A 117 17.53 -4.53 -2.77
N ALA A 118 18.21 -4.85 -3.88
CA ALA A 118 19.18 -5.93 -3.96
C ALA A 118 20.57 -5.48 -3.50
N PHE A 119 21.28 -6.26 -2.69
CA PHE A 119 22.65 -5.95 -2.24
C PHE A 119 23.67 -6.94 -2.81
N SER A 120 24.87 -6.46 -3.14
CA SER A 120 26.01 -7.29 -3.55
C SER A 120 27.29 -6.85 -2.83
N LYS A 121 28.38 -7.60 -3.00
CA LYS A 121 29.69 -7.22 -2.42
C LYS A 121 30.18 -5.88 -2.95
N GLU A 122 29.91 -5.60 -4.23
CA GLU A 122 30.29 -4.39 -4.94
C GLU A 122 29.32 -3.23 -4.66
N SER A 123 28.12 -3.54 -4.16
CA SER A 123 27.02 -2.58 -4.06
C SER A 123 26.20 -2.81 -2.79
N ARG A 124 26.78 -2.35 -1.67
CA ARG A 124 26.18 -2.46 -0.34
C ARG A 124 25.25 -1.30 0.04
N ILE A 125 25.16 -0.24 -0.77
CA ILE A 125 24.36 0.95 -0.47
C ILE A 125 23.30 1.14 -1.56
N ARG A 126 22.08 1.43 -1.13
CA ARG A 126 20.94 1.78 -1.99
C ARG A 126 20.36 3.11 -1.55
N HIS A 127 20.17 4.03 -2.49
CA HIS A 127 19.57 5.34 -2.21
C HIS A 127 18.06 5.23 -2.36
N VAL A 128 17.33 5.83 -1.42
CA VAL A 128 15.87 5.95 -1.43
C VAL A 128 15.55 7.43 -1.36
N VAL A 129 14.79 7.92 -2.34
CA VAL A 129 14.33 9.31 -2.38
C VAL A 129 12.82 9.30 -2.27
N VAL A 130 12.30 10.08 -1.32
CA VAL A 130 10.86 10.21 -1.08
C VAL A 130 10.42 11.60 -1.50
N TYR A 131 9.35 11.65 -2.28
CA TYR A 131 8.78 12.88 -2.81
C TYR A 131 7.41 13.17 -2.19
N ASN A 132 7.24 14.39 -1.68
CA ASN A 132 5.97 14.87 -1.15
C ASN A 132 5.32 15.86 -2.11
N SER A 133 4.21 15.46 -2.75
CA SER A 133 3.45 16.32 -3.68
C SER A 133 2.42 17.24 -2.98
N LEU A 134 2.43 17.31 -1.64
CA LEU A 134 1.56 18.19 -0.86
C LEU A 134 2.28 19.47 -0.46
N THR A 135 1.52 20.54 -0.26
CA THR A 135 2.01 21.86 0.17
C THR A 135 2.27 21.94 1.69
N VAL A 136 2.24 20.82 2.39
CA VAL A 136 2.50 20.71 3.83
C VAL A 136 3.58 19.66 4.04
N ALA A 137 4.45 19.87 5.04
CA ALA A 137 5.43 18.87 5.45
C ALA A 137 4.71 17.63 6.01
N ARG A 138 5.36 16.48 5.91
CA ARG A 138 4.81 15.20 6.38
C ARG A 138 5.86 14.43 7.17
N ASN A 139 5.39 13.85 8.27
CA ASN A 139 6.01 12.68 8.89
C ASN A 139 5.15 11.48 8.55
N GLU A 140 5.75 10.44 8.00
CA GLU A 140 5.01 9.25 7.56
C GLU A 140 5.92 8.03 7.65
N ILE A 141 5.36 6.87 7.98
CA ILE A 141 6.09 5.61 7.89
C ILE A 141 5.95 5.07 6.47
N ILE A 142 7.07 4.91 5.79
CA ILE A 142 7.15 4.25 4.49
C ILE A 142 7.77 2.86 4.64
N SER A 143 7.51 1.99 3.66
CA SER A 143 8.08 0.66 3.58
C SER A 143 8.74 0.44 2.23
N VAL A 144 9.96 -0.09 2.24
CA VAL A 144 10.65 -0.61 1.05
C VAL A 144 10.94 -2.10 1.23
N HIS A 145 11.04 -2.85 0.14
CA HIS A 145 11.50 -4.23 0.22
C HIS A 145 13.02 -4.31 0.11
N VAL A 146 13.65 -5.20 0.88
CA VAL A 146 15.09 -5.45 0.89
C VAL A 146 15.37 -6.94 0.75
N THR A 147 16.50 -7.29 0.14
CA THR A 147 16.93 -8.69 -0.06
C THR A 147 17.80 -9.24 1.08
N SER A 148 18.12 -8.40 2.07
CA SER A 148 18.94 -8.79 3.23
C SER A 148 18.28 -8.36 4.53
N PRO A 149 18.32 -9.19 5.58
CA PRO A 149 17.85 -8.84 6.91
C PRO A 149 18.90 -8.08 7.75
N SER A 150 20.09 -7.84 7.19
CA SER A 150 21.23 -7.19 7.81
C SER A 150 21.47 -5.83 7.16
N VAL A 151 20.55 -4.90 7.42
CA VAL A 151 20.56 -3.55 6.84
C VAL A 151 20.39 -2.49 7.92
N VAL A 152 20.77 -1.26 7.61
CA VAL A 152 20.44 -0.05 8.38
C VAL A 152 19.92 1.04 7.45
N VAL A 153 19.11 1.94 7.99
CA VAL A 153 18.67 3.15 7.31
C VAL A 153 19.47 4.34 7.83
N VAL A 154 19.97 5.17 6.93
CA VAL A 154 20.76 6.38 7.23
C VAL A 154 20.11 7.58 6.57
N ASP A 155 19.91 8.66 7.31
CA ASP A 155 19.38 9.92 6.77
C ASP A 155 20.46 10.73 6.02
N SER A 156 20.06 11.89 5.48
CA SER A 156 20.95 12.82 4.78
C SER A 156 22.04 13.45 5.66
N ASN A 157 21.87 13.44 6.99
CA ASN A 157 22.84 13.94 7.95
C ASN A 157 23.85 12.86 8.38
N GLY A 158 23.68 11.61 7.92
CA GLY A 158 24.52 10.48 8.33
C GLY A 158 24.06 9.80 9.62
N THR A 159 22.87 10.12 10.12
CA THR A 159 22.31 9.55 11.35
C THR A 159 21.57 8.24 11.04
N LEU A 160 21.75 7.24 11.92
CA LEU A 160 20.98 5.99 11.84
C LEU A 160 19.51 6.27 12.19
N VAL A 161 18.60 5.85 11.31
CA VAL A 161 17.16 5.97 11.50
C VAL A 161 16.63 4.66 12.10
N PRO A 162 15.92 4.70 13.23
CA PRO A 162 15.19 3.54 13.75
C PRO A 162 14.26 2.96 12.70
N SER A 163 14.30 1.64 12.51
CA SER A 163 13.53 0.96 11.48
C SER A 163 12.98 -0.37 11.99
N GLN A 164 11.91 -0.83 11.35
CA GLN A 164 11.30 -2.13 11.60
C GLN A 164 11.52 -3.02 10.38
N LEU A 165 12.02 -4.22 10.62
CA LEU A 165 12.08 -5.30 9.63
C LEU A 165 10.91 -6.25 9.86
N SER A 166 10.12 -6.50 8.82
CA SER A 166 8.97 -7.41 8.83
C SER A 166 9.10 -8.47 7.73
N PRO A 167 8.49 -9.65 7.91
CA PRO A 167 8.40 -10.66 6.87
C PRO A 167 7.45 -10.22 5.74
N VAL A 168 7.78 -10.62 4.50
CA VAL A 168 6.95 -10.36 3.31
C VAL A 168 6.11 -11.58 2.98
N TRP A 169 4.87 -11.35 2.54
CA TRP A 169 3.88 -12.39 2.28
C TRP A 169 3.26 -12.23 0.90
N GLN A 170 2.87 -13.35 0.31
CA GLN A 170 2.01 -13.42 -0.87
C GLN A 170 0.77 -14.23 -0.49
N GLY A 171 -0.30 -13.52 -0.16
CA GLY A 171 -1.47 -14.10 0.51
C GLY A 171 -1.05 -14.80 1.80
N ARG A 172 -1.22 -16.13 1.83
CA ARG A 172 -0.87 -16.98 2.97
C ARG A 172 0.60 -17.42 2.98
N ASP A 173 1.29 -17.28 1.86
CA ASP A 173 2.63 -17.83 1.67
C ASP A 173 3.72 -16.84 2.07
N PHE A 174 4.70 -17.32 2.83
CA PHE A 174 5.87 -16.54 3.22
C PHE A 174 6.85 -16.40 2.04
N VAL A 175 7.28 -15.17 1.75
CA VAL A 175 8.25 -14.87 0.71
C VAL A 175 9.66 -14.89 1.30
N ARG A 176 10.42 -15.94 1.00
CA ARG A 176 11.80 -16.11 1.49
C ARG A 176 12.76 -15.14 0.80
N GLY A 177 13.73 -14.64 1.57
CA GLY A 177 14.83 -13.81 1.05
C GLY A 177 14.42 -12.37 0.70
N VAL A 178 13.20 -11.97 1.03
CA VAL A 178 12.71 -10.60 0.89
C VAL A 178 12.08 -10.17 2.21
N PHE A 179 12.39 -8.96 2.63
CA PHE A 179 11.93 -8.39 3.89
C PHE A 179 11.36 -7.00 3.63
N GLU A 180 10.35 -6.61 4.42
CA GLU A 180 9.83 -5.25 4.41
C GLU A 180 10.61 -4.45 5.46
N LEU A 181 11.24 -3.36 5.03
CA LEU A 181 11.95 -2.42 5.89
C LEU A 181 11.12 -1.13 5.97
N SER A 182 10.54 -0.89 7.13
CA SER A 182 9.77 0.31 7.43
C SER A 182 10.56 1.30 8.26
N PHE A 183 10.42 2.59 7.99
CA PHE A 183 11.05 3.66 8.75
C PHE A 183 10.27 4.97 8.62
N LEU A 184 10.39 5.82 9.64
CA LEU A 184 9.77 7.14 9.65
C LEU A 184 10.56 8.08 8.74
N VAL A 185 9.87 8.77 7.85
CA VAL A 185 10.45 9.80 6.99
C VAL A 185 9.91 11.17 7.35
N ASP A 186 10.78 12.17 7.29
CA ASP A 186 10.44 13.59 7.45
C ASP A 186 10.67 14.29 6.12
N ILE A 187 9.60 14.77 5.50
CA ILE A 187 9.63 15.24 4.11
C ILE A 187 9.00 16.63 4.01
N PRO A 188 9.72 17.64 3.50
CA PRO A 188 9.20 18.99 3.37
C PRO A 188 8.05 19.08 2.36
N ALA A 189 7.27 20.16 2.46
CA ALA A 189 6.24 20.51 1.49
C ALA A 189 6.82 20.63 0.07
N LEU A 190 6.17 20.01 -0.92
CA LEU A 190 6.57 20.01 -2.33
C LEU A 190 8.04 19.62 -2.55
N GLY A 191 8.60 18.80 -1.65
CA GLY A 191 10.04 18.56 -1.57
C GLY A 191 10.42 17.10 -1.59
N LEU A 192 11.74 16.88 -1.50
CA LEU A 192 12.39 15.58 -1.53
C LEU A 192 13.13 15.36 -0.21
N ALA A 193 13.11 14.12 0.27
CA ALA A 193 13.98 13.64 1.34
C ALA A 193 14.77 12.42 0.83
N ALA A 194 16.06 12.36 1.17
CA ALA A 194 16.96 11.30 0.72
C ALA A 194 17.46 10.47 1.91
N TYR A 195 17.41 9.16 1.74
CA TYR A 195 17.87 8.16 2.69
C TYR A 195 18.78 7.15 1.99
N ARG A 196 19.60 6.46 2.76
CA ARG A 196 20.42 5.35 2.29
C ARG A 196 20.08 4.11 3.10
N VAL A 197 19.84 3.00 2.40
CA VAL A 197 19.76 1.68 3.00
C VAL A 197 21.10 1.00 2.77
N GLU A 198 21.80 0.67 3.85
CA GLU A 198 23.14 0.11 3.82
C GLU A 198 23.13 -1.33 4.35
N HIS A 199 23.70 -2.25 3.57
CA HIS A 199 23.98 -3.60 4.03
C HIS A 199 25.17 -3.60 4.99
N ILE A 200 24.97 -4.21 6.15
CA ILE A 200 25.98 -4.30 7.20
C ILE A 200 26.38 -5.76 7.45
N ASP A 201 27.54 -5.94 8.07
CA ASP A 201 28.01 -7.23 8.53
C ASP A 201 27.49 -7.44 9.97
N GLY A 202 26.43 -8.24 10.13
CA GLY A 202 25.81 -8.54 11.43
C GLY A 202 24.41 -7.95 11.61
N ALA A 203 24.07 -7.56 12.85
CA ALA A 203 22.78 -6.97 13.21
C ALA A 203 22.98 -5.60 13.85
N SER A 204 22.06 -4.67 13.57
CA SER A 204 22.04 -3.36 14.22
C SER A 204 20.94 -3.33 15.28
N SER A 205 21.22 -2.70 16.43
CA SER A 205 20.20 -2.40 17.45
C SER A 205 19.21 -1.32 17.00
N THR A 206 19.45 -0.64 15.89
CA THR A 206 18.52 0.36 15.31
C THR A 206 17.47 -0.26 14.40
N VAL A 207 17.54 -1.58 14.15
CA VAL A 207 16.59 -2.29 13.29
C VAL A 207 15.87 -3.36 14.12
N TYR A 208 14.63 -3.05 14.47
CA TYR A 208 13.76 -3.91 15.26
C TYR A 208 13.10 -4.96 14.39
N ARG A 209 12.97 -6.19 14.89
CA ARG A 209 12.37 -7.31 14.16
C ARG A 209 10.94 -7.49 14.62
N ALA A 210 9.99 -7.43 13.69
CA ALA A 210 8.59 -7.67 14.00
C ALA A 210 8.37 -9.12 14.46
N ALA A 211 7.46 -9.31 15.40
CA ALA A 211 6.95 -10.60 15.81
C ALA A 211 5.75 -10.99 14.94
N VAL A 212 5.59 -12.29 14.69
CA VAL A 212 4.43 -12.82 13.96
C VAL A 212 3.67 -13.80 14.83
N THR A 213 2.37 -13.61 14.91
CA THR A 213 1.46 -14.59 15.52
C THR A 213 0.49 -15.09 14.45
N LEU A 214 0.43 -16.42 14.29
CA LEU A 214 -0.49 -17.10 13.38
C LEU A 214 -1.58 -17.83 14.17
N TYR A 215 -2.83 -17.51 13.88
CA TYR A 215 -4.01 -18.17 14.43
C TYR A 215 -4.70 -19.02 13.38
N SER A 216 -5.14 -20.23 13.77
CA SER A 216 -5.84 -21.15 12.86
C SER A 216 -5.05 -21.43 11.56
N SER A 217 -3.73 -21.54 11.66
CA SER A 217 -2.83 -21.82 10.53
C SER A 217 -2.39 -23.27 10.52
N ASP A 218 -2.58 -23.93 9.38
CA ASP A 218 -1.96 -25.23 9.09
C ASP A 218 -0.53 -25.09 8.55
N SER A 219 -0.17 -23.88 8.12
CA SER A 219 1.16 -23.57 7.60
C SER A 219 2.10 -23.17 8.73
N TYR A 220 3.21 -23.90 8.84
CA TYR A 220 4.34 -23.57 9.71
C TYR A 220 5.39 -22.86 8.86
N PHE A 221 5.67 -21.60 9.17
CA PHE A 221 6.85 -20.92 8.65
C PHE A 221 7.81 -20.71 9.82
N ASP A 222 9.01 -21.25 9.67
CA ASP A 222 10.11 -20.97 10.57
C ASP A 222 11.13 -20.10 9.83
N THR A 223 11.68 -19.14 10.56
CA THR A 223 12.64 -18.18 10.06
C THR A 223 13.57 -17.80 11.19
N LEU A 224 14.87 -17.81 10.90
CA LEU A 224 15.90 -17.38 11.85
C LEU A 224 15.86 -15.87 12.13
N TYR A 225 15.01 -15.13 11.41
CA TYR A 225 14.99 -13.67 11.40
C TYR A 225 13.84 -13.04 12.19
N PHE A 226 12.80 -13.80 12.53
CA PHE A 226 11.61 -13.27 13.20
C PHE A 226 11.10 -14.26 14.24
N PRO A 227 10.68 -13.81 15.43
CA PRO A 227 9.97 -14.67 16.35
C PRO A 227 8.58 -14.99 15.80
N VAL A 228 8.26 -16.28 15.72
CA VAL A 228 6.99 -16.78 15.20
C VAL A 228 6.27 -17.57 16.29
N THR A 229 5.03 -17.19 16.56
CA THR A 229 4.14 -17.86 17.52
C THR A 229 2.94 -18.45 16.79
N HIS A 230 2.63 -19.71 17.07
CA HIS A 230 1.37 -20.34 16.64
C HIS A 230 0.41 -20.35 17.82
N ALA A 231 -0.73 -19.67 17.68
CA ALA A 231 -1.70 -19.50 18.75
C ALA A 231 -3.06 -20.05 18.33
N ASN A 232 -3.73 -20.74 19.25
CA ASN A 232 -5.13 -21.15 19.08
C ASN A 232 -5.91 -20.63 20.28
N SER A 233 -6.09 -19.30 20.35
CA SER A 233 -6.89 -18.65 21.40
C SER A 233 -8.31 -18.36 20.92
N LYS A 234 -9.27 -18.43 21.84
CA LYS A 234 -10.62 -17.92 21.63
C LYS A 234 -10.79 -16.48 22.14
N GLU A 235 -9.78 -15.93 22.79
CA GLU A 235 -9.78 -14.56 23.28
C GLU A 235 -9.57 -13.60 22.13
N ASP A 236 -10.25 -12.45 22.19
CA ASP A 236 -10.13 -11.40 21.17
C ASP A 236 -8.67 -10.97 20.99
N ILE A 237 -8.31 -10.69 19.74
CA ILE A 237 -6.97 -10.30 19.33
C ILE A 237 -6.88 -8.78 19.40
N LYS A 238 -5.77 -8.25 19.91
CA LYS A 238 -5.54 -6.81 19.99
C LYS A 238 -4.29 -6.44 19.23
N ILE A 239 -4.35 -5.33 18.51
CA ILE A 239 -3.16 -4.63 18.02
C ILE A 239 -3.22 -3.19 18.53
N HIS A 240 -2.06 -2.59 18.78
CA HIS A 240 -2.01 -1.25 19.35
C HIS A 240 -0.90 -0.39 18.76
N SER A 241 -1.11 0.92 18.83
CA SER A 241 -0.10 1.98 18.76
C SER A 241 -0.13 2.77 20.07
N PRO A 242 0.74 3.79 20.25
CA PRO A 242 0.62 4.71 21.37
C PRO A 242 -0.71 5.50 21.39
N PHE A 243 -1.40 5.61 20.26
CA PHE A 243 -2.60 6.44 20.11
C PHE A 243 -3.90 5.63 20.08
N ILE A 244 -3.87 4.42 19.51
CA ILE A 244 -5.07 3.61 19.25
C ILE A 244 -4.82 2.17 19.70
N GLU A 245 -5.84 1.54 20.29
CA GLU A 245 -5.93 0.08 20.41
C GLU A 245 -7.14 -0.41 19.60
N ALA A 246 -6.95 -1.44 18.79
CA ALA A 246 -8.04 -2.08 18.04
C ALA A 246 -8.17 -3.54 18.46
N THR A 247 -9.40 -3.96 18.73
CA THR A 247 -9.75 -5.31 19.18
C THR A 247 -10.56 -6.03 18.12
N PHE A 248 -10.22 -7.29 17.89
CA PHE A 248 -10.74 -8.14 16.82
C PHE A 248 -11.27 -9.45 17.37
N ALA A 249 -12.37 -9.94 16.80
CA ALA A 249 -12.92 -11.23 17.15
C ALA A 249 -11.95 -12.36 16.74
N ALA A 250 -11.53 -13.22 17.66
CA ALA A 250 -10.65 -14.35 17.30
C ALA A 250 -11.31 -15.37 16.35
N THR A 251 -12.65 -15.47 16.37
CA THR A 251 -13.40 -16.43 15.55
C THR A 251 -13.59 -15.98 14.10
N THR A 252 -13.50 -14.67 13.82
CA THR A 252 -13.75 -14.12 12.48
C THR A 252 -12.64 -13.20 11.96
N GLY A 253 -11.74 -12.73 12.82
CA GLY A 253 -10.71 -11.74 12.50
C GLY A 253 -11.25 -10.33 12.25
N MET A 254 -12.54 -10.09 12.53
CA MET A 254 -13.21 -8.82 12.29
C MET A 254 -13.01 -7.85 13.44
N LEU A 255 -12.90 -6.56 13.11
CA LEU A 255 -12.86 -5.47 14.09
C LEU A 255 -14.16 -5.48 14.92
N LYS A 256 -14.03 -5.33 16.23
CA LYS A 256 -15.14 -5.20 17.18
C LYS A 256 -15.13 -3.84 17.88
N HIS A 257 -13.95 -3.36 18.23
CA HIS A 257 -13.78 -2.24 19.14
C HIS A 257 -12.53 -1.44 18.82
N VAL A 258 -12.61 -0.12 19.00
CA VAL A 258 -11.50 0.82 18.86
C VAL A 258 -11.46 1.73 20.07
N GLU A 259 -10.31 1.78 20.73
CA GLU A 259 -10.02 2.71 21.81
C GLU A 259 -9.02 3.76 21.33
N VAL A 260 -9.41 5.03 21.39
CA VAL A 260 -8.54 6.19 21.14
C VAL A 260 -8.00 6.68 22.48
N LYS A 261 -6.73 6.36 22.75
CA LYS A 261 -6.10 6.47 24.08
C LYS A 261 -6.01 7.90 24.59
N GLU A 262 -5.60 8.84 23.73
CA GLU A 262 -5.39 10.25 24.11
C GLU A 262 -6.67 10.91 24.65
N HIS A 263 -7.81 10.57 24.05
CA HIS A 263 -9.10 11.16 24.39
C HIS A 263 -9.94 10.26 25.31
N ASN A 264 -9.41 9.08 25.68
CA ASN A 264 -10.12 8.04 26.41
C ASN A 264 -11.50 7.72 25.77
N VAL A 265 -11.54 7.69 24.43
CA VAL A 265 -12.75 7.45 23.66
C VAL A 265 -12.79 5.97 23.26
N SER A 266 -13.88 5.31 23.63
CA SER A 266 -14.11 3.89 23.42
C SER A 266 -15.28 3.72 22.46
N LEU A 267 -15.05 3.08 21.32
CA LEU A 267 -15.99 2.99 20.20
C LEU A 267 -16.22 1.53 19.82
N ASP A 268 -17.46 1.08 19.96
CA ASP A 268 -17.91 -0.17 19.35
C ASP A 268 -18.08 0.05 17.85
N VAL A 269 -17.15 -0.54 17.08
CA VAL A 269 -17.10 -0.47 15.62
C VAL A 269 -16.91 -1.89 15.11
N GLU A 270 -18.02 -2.50 14.73
CA GLU A 270 -18.04 -3.88 14.24
C GLU A 270 -17.89 -3.89 12.73
N SER A 271 -16.82 -4.50 12.23
CA SER A 271 -16.68 -4.78 10.80
C SER A 271 -17.31 -6.12 10.45
N SER A 272 -17.92 -6.23 9.28
CA SER A 272 -18.40 -7.49 8.73
C SER A 272 -18.38 -7.46 7.21
N PHE A 273 -18.44 -8.64 6.59
CA PHE A 273 -18.70 -8.77 5.16
C PHE A 273 -20.07 -9.37 4.94
N VAL A 274 -20.81 -8.79 3.99
CA VAL A 274 -22.13 -9.28 3.55
C VAL A 274 -22.14 -9.36 2.03
N THR A 275 -23.09 -10.11 1.50
CA THR A 275 -23.22 -10.34 0.07
C THR A 275 -24.64 -10.10 -0.39
N TYR A 276 -24.78 -9.53 -1.58
CA TYR A 276 -26.03 -9.46 -2.30
C TYR A 276 -25.98 -10.36 -3.53
N GLY A 277 -27.09 -11.06 -3.76
CA GLY A 277 -27.39 -11.70 -5.03
C GLY A 277 -28.36 -10.85 -5.84
N THR A 278 -28.59 -11.25 -7.09
CA THR A 278 -29.55 -10.55 -7.95
C THR A 278 -30.95 -11.19 -7.93
N ARG A 279 -31.95 -10.45 -8.41
CA ARG A 279 -33.32 -10.95 -8.60
C ARG A 279 -33.38 -12.18 -9.51
N PRO A 280 -34.37 -13.07 -9.33
CA PRO A 280 -34.48 -14.32 -10.09
C PRO A 280 -34.72 -14.08 -11.59
N LYS A 281 -34.35 -15.07 -12.41
CA LYS A 281 -34.59 -15.06 -13.86
C LYS A 281 -36.08 -14.84 -14.17
N GLY A 282 -36.37 -13.98 -15.15
CA GLY A 282 -37.73 -13.57 -15.50
C GLY A 282 -38.19 -12.26 -14.87
N LYS A 283 -37.36 -11.63 -14.03
CA LYS A 283 -37.49 -10.24 -13.57
C LYS A 283 -36.25 -9.43 -14.01
N ASP A 284 -36.32 -8.10 -13.86
CA ASP A 284 -35.15 -7.25 -14.04
C ASP A 284 -34.03 -7.65 -13.08
N GLN A 285 -32.83 -7.85 -13.62
CA GLN A 285 -31.65 -8.30 -12.88
C GLN A 285 -30.64 -7.16 -12.75
N SER A 286 -29.75 -7.30 -11.78
CA SER A 286 -28.61 -6.43 -11.56
C SER A 286 -27.62 -6.56 -12.71
N GLY A 287 -26.83 -5.52 -12.92
CA GLY A 287 -25.80 -5.47 -13.94
C GLY A 287 -24.90 -4.28 -13.72
N ALA A 288 -24.11 -3.90 -14.73
CA ALA A 288 -23.15 -2.81 -14.61
C ALA A 288 -23.76 -1.46 -14.16
N TYR A 289 -25.03 -1.20 -14.49
CA TYR A 289 -25.72 0.04 -14.13
C TYR A 289 -26.65 -0.09 -12.92
N LEU A 290 -27.33 -1.24 -12.78
CA LEU A 290 -28.45 -1.39 -11.86
C LEU A 290 -28.07 -2.31 -10.71
N PHE A 291 -28.20 -1.81 -9.48
CA PHE A 291 -28.19 -2.63 -8.28
C PHE A 291 -29.62 -3.03 -7.92
N LEU A 292 -29.95 -4.31 -8.12
CA LEU A 292 -31.30 -4.87 -7.94
C LEU A 292 -31.23 -6.15 -7.10
N PRO A 293 -30.99 -6.02 -5.78
CA PRO A 293 -30.80 -7.18 -4.93
C PRO A 293 -32.06 -8.05 -4.89
N GLY A 294 -31.87 -9.37 -4.85
CA GLY A 294 -32.94 -10.36 -4.74
C GLY A 294 -33.47 -10.56 -3.32
N SER A 295 -32.66 -10.22 -2.31
CA SER A 295 -32.94 -10.36 -0.88
C SER A 295 -32.22 -9.26 -0.09
N GLU A 296 -32.47 -9.21 1.21
CA GLU A 296 -31.58 -8.52 2.15
C GLU A 296 -30.16 -9.10 2.11
N ALA A 297 -29.21 -8.35 2.67
CA ALA A 297 -27.80 -8.73 2.68
C ALA A 297 -27.60 -10.04 3.46
N ASN A 298 -26.88 -10.99 2.86
CA ASN A 298 -26.54 -12.26 3.49
C ASN A 298 -25.14 -12.17 4.11
N PRO A 299 -24.97 -12.46 5.41
CA PRO A 299 -23.65 -12.51 6.03
C PRO A 299 -22.70 -13.45 5.30
N VAL A 300 -21.43 -13.04 5.15
CA VAL A 300 -20.39 -13.98 4.74
C VAL A 300 -20.10 -14.87 5.94
N GLU A 301 -20.39 -16.16 5.79
CA GLU A 301 -20.10 -17.16 6.82
C GLU A 301 -18.59 -17.32 6.99
N VAL A 302 -18.11 -17.00 8.19
CA VAL A 302 -16.69 -17.09 8.57
C VAL A 302 -16.60 -17.99 9.79
N SER A 303 -15.81 -19.06 9.69
CA SER A 303 -15.53 -19.95 10.82
C SER A 303 -14.04 -20.20 10.92
N ASN A 304 -13.41 -19.67 11.96
CA ASN A 304 -11.98 -19.83 12.28
C ASN A 304 -11.08 -19.57 11.07
N PRO A 305 -11.11 -18.37 10.47
CA PRO A 305 -10.22 -18.05 9.38
C PRO A 305 -8.78 -18.06 9.88
N LEU A 306 -7.84 -18.27 8.97
CA LEU A 306 -6.45 -17.95 9.24
C LEU A 306 -6.37 -16.45 9.58
N ILE A 307 -5.76 -16.13 10.71
CA ILE A 307 -5.44 -14.75 11.10
C ILE A 307 -3.94 -14.65 11.30
N ARG A 308 -3.34 -13.63 10.71
CA ARG A 308 -1.93 -13.29 10.89
C ARG A 308 -1.85 -11.93 11.57
N VAL A 309 -1.08 -11.86 12.65
CA VAL A 309 -0.74 -10.61 13.33
C VAL A 309 0.75 -10.38 13.18
N ILE A 310 1.12 -9.21 12.70
CA ILE A 310 2.50 -8.71 12.70
C ILE A 310 2.55 -7.60 13.74
N GLU A 311 3.42 -7.71 14.73
CA GLU A 311 3.60 -6.70 15.78
C GLU A 311 5.04 -6.18 15.72
N GLY A 312 5.19 -4.86 15.66
CA GLY A 312 6.49 -4.22 15.72
C GLY A 312 6.41 -2.76 16.13
N ASP A 313 7.58 -2.18 16.37
CA ASP A 313 7.74 -0.86 16.98
C ASP A 313 7.19 0.29 16.14
N LEU A 314 7.18 0.14 14.82
CA LEU A 314 6.71 1.15 13.86
C LEU A 314 5.31 0.88 13.35
N TYR A 315 4.89 -0.37 13.24
CA TYR A 315 3.50 -0.69 12.95
C TYR A 315 3.12 -2.08 13.45
N SER A 316 1.83 -2.24 13.71
CA SER A 316 1.19 -3.54 13.87
C SER A 316 0.11 -3.74 12.81
N GLU A 317 -0.06 -4.96 12.32
CA GLU A 317 -1.03 -5.31 11.28
C GLU A 317 -1.70 -6.63 11.60
N LEU A 318 -3.03 -6.65 11.48
CA LEU A 318 -3.83 -7.88 11.48
C LEU A 318 -4.31 -8.15 10.04
N THR A 319 -4.14 -9.38 9.58
CA THR A 319 -4.71 -9.90 8.34
C THR A 319 -5.64 -11.06 8.65
N ALA A 320 -6.90 -10.99 8.22
CA ALA A 320 -7.84 -12.11 8.26
C ALA A 320 -8.12 -12.63 6.84
N PHE A 321 -7.94 -13.93 6.61
CA PHE A 321 -8.14 -14.56 5.31
C PHE A 321 -9.54 -15.15 5.18
N LEU A 322 -10.46 -14.38 4.62
CA LEU A 322 -11.88 -14.73 4.51
C LEU A 322 -12.21 -15.27 3.11
N PRO A 323 -13.42 -15.84 2.90
CA PRO A 323 -13.88 -16.18 1.56
C PRO A 323 -13.86 -14.95 0.65
N ASN A 324 -13.09 -15.01 -0.44
CA ASN A 324 -13.00 -14.00 -1.50
C ASN A 324 -12.41 -12.64 -1.09
N VAL A 325 -11.93 -12.48 0.15
CA VAL A 325 -11.28 -11.26 0.61
C VAL A 325 -10.22 -11.52 1.67
N GLU A 326 -9.04 -10.91 1.50
CA GLU A 326 -8.07 -10.71 2.59
C GLU A 326 -8.37 -9.36 3.24
N PHE A 327 -8.74 -9.37 4.52
CA PHE A 327 -9.08 -8.18 5.29
C PHE A 327 -7.88 -7.76 6.12
N HIS A 328 -7.31 -6.60 5.82
CA HIS A 328 -6.13 -6.08 6.51
C HIS A 328 -6.46 -4.82 7.30
N VAL A 329 -5.97 -4.76 8.54
CA VAL A 329 -6.05 -3.58 9.39
C VAL A 329 -4.68 -3.31 9.99
N LYS A 330 -4.14 -2.14 9.68
CA LYS A 330 -2.80 -1.69 10.10
C LYS A 330 -2.92 -0.46 11.00
N LEU A 331 -2.15 -0.48 12.08
CA LEU A 331 -1.92 0.65 12.97
C LEU A 331 -0.45 1.06 12.87
N LYS A 332 -0.21 2.30 12.46
CA LYS A 332 1.14 2.87 12.38
C LYS A 332 1.45 3.63 13.65
N ASN A 333 2.61 3.37 14.24
CA ASN A 333 3.18 4.15 15.33
C ASN A 333 3.94 5.37 14.76
N SER A 334 3.19 6.24 14.09
CA SER A 334 3.72 7.47 13.49
C SER A 334 3.20 8.68 14.26
N PRO A 335 4.04 9.72 14.49
CA PRO A 335 3.56 11.01 14.99
C PRO A 335 2.78 11.80 13.92
N GLY A 336 2.77 11.34 12.67
CA GLY A 336 2.07 11.98 11.56
C GLY A 336 0.60 11.57 11.42
N MET A 337 -0.04 12.10 10.37
CA MET A 337 -1.43 11.81 10.00
C MET A 337 -1.70 10.32 9.73
N ASP A 338 -0.68 9.55 9.40
CA ASP A 338 -0.78 8.10 9.18
C ASP A 338 -0.90 7.30 10.49
N GLY A 339 -0.61 7.90 11.66
CA GLY A 339 -0.77 7.29 12.97
C GLY A 339 -2.10 7.58 13.68
N VAL A 340 -2.93 8.48 13.15
CA VAL A 340 -4.16 8.96 13.81
C VAL A 340 -5.38 8.06 13.58
N GLY A 341 -5.25 6.98 12.80
CA GLY A 341 -6.36 6.13 12.42
C GLY A 341 -5.95 4.70 12.06
N LEU A 342 -6.96 3.90 11.74
CA LEU A 342 -6.81 2.54 11.24
C LEU A 342 -6.68 2.56 9.72
N GLU A 343 -5.59 2.03 9.18
CA GLU A 343 -5.45 1.79 7.75
C GLU A 343 -6.10 0.45 7.42
N VAL A 344 -7.23 0.48 6.69
CA VAL A 344 -7.93 -0.73 6.24
C VAL A 344 -7.70 -0.91 4.75
N TYR A 345 -7.21 -2.08 4.35
CA TYR A 345 -7.12 -2.44 2.93
C TYR A 345 -7.58 -3.87 2.70
N ASN A 346 -8.20 -4.10 1.55
CA ASN A 346 -8.79 -5.39 1.20
C ASN A 346 -8.22 -5.90 -0.12
N VAL A 347 -7.74 -7.15 -0.14
CA VAL A 347 -7.44 -7.85 -1.39
C VAL A 347 -8.65 -8.70 -1.75
N VAL A 348 -9.41 -8.27 -2.76
CA VAL A 348 -10.68 -8.89 -3.14
C VAL A 348 -10.53 -9.72 -4.40
N ASP A 349 -10.96 -10.98 -4.35
CA ASP A 349 -11.07 -11.86 -5.52
C ASP A 349 -12.45 -12.51 -5.58
N VAL A 350 -13.31 -11.96 -6.43
CA VAL A 350 -14.66 -12.47 -6.73
C VAL A 350 -14.76 -13.07 -8.14
N THR A 351 -13.63 -13.32 -8.81
CA THR A 351 -13.60 -13.78 -10.21
C THR A 351 -14.29 -15.13 -10.43
N SER A 352 -14.30 -15.98 -9.39
CA SER A 352 -14.97 -17.28 -9.42
C SER A 352 -16.47 -17.21 -9.08
N LYS A 353 -17.04 -16.02 -8.88
CA LYS A 353 -18.42 -15.82 -8.44
C LYS A 353 -19.29 -15.29 -9.58
N THR A 354 -20.59 -15.51 -9.48
CA THR A 354 -21.59 -15.01 -10.43
C THR A 354 -22.80 -14.53 -9.65
N ASN A 355 -23.39 -13.40 -10.06
CA ASN A 355 -24.50 -12.75 -9.34
C ASN A 355 -24.17 -12.55 -7.85
N HIS A 356 -23.00 -11.96 -7.60
CA HIS A 356 -22.44 -11.83 -6.27
C HIS A 356 -21.80 -10.45 -6.12
N GLU A 357 -22.31 -9.67 -5.18
CA GLU A 357 -21.78 -8.36 -4.82
C GLU A 357 -21.32 -8.41 -3.37
N LEU A 358 -20.01 -8.25 -3.14
CA LEU A 358 -19.39 -8.29 -1.81
C LEU A 358 -19.35 -6.88 -1.22
N VAL A 359 -19.79 -6.74 0.03
CA VAL A 359 -19.87 -5.46 0.73
C VAL A 359 -19.19 -5.58 2.09
N MET A 360 -18.29 -4.66 2.39
CA MET A 360 -17.80 -4.43 3.75
C MET A 360 -18.77 -3.49 4.48
N ARG A 361 -19.22 -3.89 5.67
CA ARG A 361 -20.14 -3.13 6.52
C ARG A 361 -19.45 -2.78 7.83
N LEU A 362 -19.59 -1.52 8.25
CA LEU A 362 -19.24 -1.07 9.59
C LEU A 362 -20.53 -0.77 10.35
N THR A 363 -20.69 -1.37 11.51
CA THR A 363 -21.83 -1.16 12.41
C THR A 363 -21.33 -0.47 13.67
N THR A 364 -21.98 0.62 14.06
CA THR A 364 -21.58 1.44 15.21
C THR A 364 -22.80 1.82 16.04
N GLY A 365 -22.57 2.27 17.27
CA GLY A 365 -23.62 2.84 18.12
C GLY A 365 -24.03 4.28 17.76
N VAL A 366 -23.51 4.85 16.67
CA VAL A 366 -23.83 6.23 16.25
C VAL A 366 -25.28 6.30 15.77
N HIS A 367 -26.07 7.20 16.38
CA HIS A 367 -27.43 7.52 15.92
C HIS A 367 -27.36 8.61 14.84
N ASN A 368 -27.54 8.22 13.58
CA ASN A 368 -27.42 9.08 12.40
C ASN A 368 -28.74 9.52 11.79
#